data_AF-A0A270BIG1-F1
#
_entry.id   AF-A0A270BIG1-F1
#
_cell.length_a   1.000
_cell.length_b   1.000
_cell.length_c   1.000
_cell.angle_alpha   90.00
_cell.angle_beta   90.00
_cell.angle_gamma   90.00
#
_symmetry.space_group_name_H-M   'P 1'
#
loop_
_entity.id
_entity.type
_entity.pdbx_description
1 polymer ?
#
loop_
_entity_poly.entity_id
_entity_poly.type
_entity_poly.pdbx_seq_one_letter_code
_entity_poly.pdbx_strand_id
1 'polypeptide(L)'
;MSTPHHAPSPVPALSPALAGMLEGFRPGGFAPAPSLEQEARAALPAYARALAPLPHAELARVIEEFAEMLNAGVANPLPGVALQLRCVAFVAACAGVPALAWRGPAVHRALVAFTFFPSAAQLVALLEAQCGLARVTYGRLKLLVAEADTRQARARAQAVRWAQWERLSATRAVYNSVDNVDYSKIRPESDHNHK
;
A
#
# COMPACT_ATOMS: atom_id res chain seq x y z
N MET A 1 13.23 15.75 -33.17
CA MET A 1 12.78 16.12 -31.81
C MET A 1 12.55 14.83 -31.05
N SER A 2 13.48 14.43 -30.19
CA SER A 2 13.38 13.18 -29.45
C SER A 2 12.45 13.39 -28.25
N THR A 3 11.23 12.85 -28.32
CA THR A 3 10.32 12.81 -27.17
C THR A 3 10.95 11.94 -26.08
N PRO A 4 10.96 12.38 -24.80
CA PRO A 4 11.46 11.55 -23.72
C PRO A 4 10.60 10.28 -23.65
N HIS A 5 11.20 9.13 -23.96
CA HIS A 5 10.60 7.84 -23.64
C HIS A 5 10.46 7.77 -22.12
N HIS A 6 9.25 7.98 -21.61
CA HIS A 6 8.98 7.80 -20.19
C HIS A 6 8.96 6.29 -19.94
N ALA A 7 10.14 5.71 -19.71
CA ALA A 7 10.25 4.29 -19.41
C ALA A 7 9.36 3.98 -18.18
N PRO A 8 8.46 3.00 -18.25
CA PRO A 8 7.53 2.72 -17.17
C PRO A 8 8.32 2.35 -15.91
N SER A 9 8.25 3.18 -14.86
CA SER A 9 9.08 3.09 -13.66
C SER A 9 9.04 1.70 -13.01
N PRO A 10 10.17 0.97 -12.91
CA PRO A 10 10.21 -0.37 -12.35
C PRO A 10 9.59 -0.40 -10.96
N VAL A 11 8.84 -1.46 -10.69
CA VAL A 11 8.29 -1.69 -9.34
C VAL A 11 9.49 -2.00 -8.44
N PRO A 12 9.66 -1.34 -7.30
CA PRO A 12 10.80 -1.60 -6.43
C PRO A 12 10.71 -3.04 -5.90
N ALA A 13 11.85 -3.72 -5.90
CA ALA A 13 11.98 -5.00 -5.21
C ALA A 13 11.82 -4.76 -3.71
N LEU A 14 10.91 -5.51 -3.07
CA LEU A 14 10.77 -5.50 -1.63
C LEU A 14 11.83 -6.41 -1.02
N SER A 15 12.26 -6.10 0.19
CA SER A 15 13.12 -6.99 0.97
C SER A 15 12.41 -8.32 1.21
N PRO A 16 13.14 -9.45 1.31
CA PRO A 16 12.54 -10.74 1.62
C PRO A 16 11.75 -10.72 2.93
N ALA A 17 12.21 -9.94 3.92
CA ALA A 17 11.54 -9.78 5.20
C ALA A 17 10.18 -9.07 5.05
N LEU A 18 10.12 -7.99 4.28
CA LEU A 18 8.86 -7.29 4.00
C LEU A 18 7.92 -8.16 3.16
N ALA A 19 8.44 -8.86 2.15
CA ALA A 19 7.65 -9.75 1.30
C ALA A 19 7.00 -10.88 2.12
N GLY A 20 7.78 -11.59 2.94
CA GLY A 20 7.26 -12.66 3.81
C GLY A 20 6.26 -12.14 4.85
N MET A 21 6.50 -10.95 5.40
CA MET A 21 5.54 -10.32 6.30
C MET A 21 4.22 -10.01 5.56
N LEU A 22 4.25 -9.47 4.33
CA LEU A 22 3.04 -9.14 3.56
C LEU A 22 2.22 -10.40 3.22
N GLU A 23 2.85 -11.56 3.06
CA GLU A 23 2.17 -12.84 2.85
C GLU A 23 1.30 -13.24 4.05
N GLY A 24 1.86 -13.09 5.25
CA GLY A 24 1.19 -13.41 6.51
C GLY A 24 0.33 -12.27 7.09
N PHE A 25 0.42 -11.06 6.54
CA PHE A 25 -0.19 -9.87 7.16
C PHE A 25 -1.71 -10.01 7.31
N ARG A 26 -2.21 -9.67 8.51
CA ARG A 26 -3.63 -9.62 8.87
C ARG A 26 -3.88 -8.34 9.66
N PRO A 27 -4.88 -7.52 9.27
CA PRO A 27 -5.23 -6.32 10.02
C PRO A 27 -5.56 -6.64 11.49
N GLY A 28 -5.01 -5.86 12.42
CA GLY A 28 -5.20 -6.07 13.86
C GLY A 28 -4.29 -7.13 14.47
N GLY A 29 -3.33 -7.66 13.70
CA GLY A 29 -2.30 -8.58 14.19
C GLY A 29 -1.18 -7.89 14.96
N PHE A 30 -0.08 -8.61 15.16
CA PHE A 30 1.12 -8.04 15.80
C PHE A 30 1.70 -6.89 14.97
N ALA A 31 2.13 -5.84 15.67
CA ALA A 31 2.81 -4.71 15.08
C ALA A 31 4.11 -5.17 14.37
N PRO A 32 4.28 -4.87 13.06
CA PRO A 32 5.54 -5.12 12.37
C PRO A 32 6.70 -4.32 12.98
N ALA A 33 7.92 -4.75 12.71
CA ALA A 33 9.11 -3.98 13.05
C ALA A 33 9.07 -2.59 12.37
N PRO A 34 9.48 -1.50 13.06
CA PRO A 34 9.44 -0.15 12.49
C PRO A 34 10.22 0.01 11.17
N SER A 35 11.28 -0.76 10.97
CA SER A 35 12.04 -0.79 9.72
C SER A 35 11.22 -1.28 8.53
N LEU A 36 10.37 -2.28 8.73
CA LEU A 36 9.46 -2.80 7.69
C LEU A 36 8.35 -1.81 7.37
N GLU A 37 7.86 -1.06 8.36
CA GLU A 37 6.89 0.01 8.14
C GLU A 37 7.49 1.14 7.30
N GLN A 38 8.74 1.53 7.56
CA GLN A 38 9.45 2.54 6.77
C GLN A 38 9.67 2.08 5.33
N GLU A 39 10.12 0.84 5.15
CA GLU A 39 10.29 0.26 3.82
C GLU A 39 8.96 0.24 3.05
N ALA A 40 7.86 -0.19 3.69
CA ALA A 40 6.54 -0.21 3.08
C ALA A 40 6.07 1.19 2.66
N ARG A 41 6.28 2.21 3.50
CA ARG A 41 5.98 3.62 3.17
C ARG A 41 6.79 4.12 1.99
N ALA A 42 8.07 3.75 1.91
CA ALA A 42 8.94 4.13 0.80
C ALA A 42 8.54 3.47 -0.53
N ALA A 43 8.10 2.20 -0.48
CA ALA A 43 7.71 1.44 -1.67
C ALA A 43 6.34 1.85 -2.23
N LEU A 44 5.40 2.26 -1.39
CA LEU A 44 3.99 2.49 -1.75
C LEU A 44 3.80 3.49 -2.91
N PRO A 45 4.47 4.66 -2.96
CA PRO A 45 4.33 5.59 -4.09
C PRO A 45 4.79 5.01 -5.43
N ALA A 46 5.81 4.14 -5.41
CA ALA A 46 6.31 3.53 -6.64
C ALA A 46 5.34 2.47 -7.17
N TYR A 47 4.73 1.66 -6.29
CA TYR A 47 3.65 0.76 -6.68
C TYR A 47 2.41 1.51 -7.19
N ALA A 48 2.04 2.62 -6.54
CA ALA A 48 0.93 3.47 -6.99
C ALA A 48 1.17 4.01 -8.40
N ARG A 49 2.37 4.53 -8.69
CA ARG A 49 2.75 5.00 -10.03
C ARG A 49 2.78 3.88 -11.06
N ALA A 50 3.32 2.72 -10.73
CA ALA A 50 3.39 1.59 -11.65
C ALA A 50 2.00 1.02 -12.01
N LEU A 51 1.05 1.11 -11.07
CA LEU A 51 -0.32 0.67 -11.27
C LEU A 51 -1.23 1.72 -11.94
N ALA A 52 -0.74 2.94 -12.15
CA ALA A 52 -1.47 3.95 -12.90
C ALA A 52 -1.52 3.58 -14.39
N PRO A 53 -2.63 3.89 -15.10
CA PRO A 53 -2.71 3.69 -16.54
C PRO A 53 -1.75 4.64 -17.28
N LEU A 54 -1.39 4.27 -18.50
CA LEU A 54 -0.61 5.15 -19.38
C LEU A 54 -1.45 6.37 -19.80
N PRO A 55 -0.83 7.53 -20.04
CA PRO A 55 -1.48 8.64 -20.73
C PRO A 55 -2.02 8.20 -22.09
N HIS A 56 -3.17 8.74 -22.49
CA HIS A 56 -3.88 8.31 -23.70
C HIS A 56 -2.99 8.31 -24.97
N ALA A 57 -2.22 9.38 -25.19
CA ALA A 57 -1.32 9.48 -26.36
C ALA A 57 -0.21 8.42 -26.35
N GLU A 58 0.30 8.09 -25.16
CA GLU A 58 1.32 7.05 -25.02
C GLU A 58 0.72 5.66 -25.21
N LEU A 59 -0.48 5.42 -24.66
CA LEU A 59 -1.22 4.18 -24.88
C LEU A 59 -1.51 3.96 -26.37
N ALA A 60 -1.95 4.98 -27.09
CA ALA A 60 -2.21 4.90 -28.54
C ALA A 60 -0.98 4.42 -29.31
N ARG A 61 0.17 5.06 -29.08
CA ARG A 61 1.44 4.66 -29.70
C ARG A 61 1.83 3.21 -29.37
N VAL A 62 1.74 2.82 -28.10
CA VAL A 62 2.06 1.44 -27.67
C VAL A 62 1.12 0.41 -28.30
N ILE A 63 -0.17 0.73 -28.40
CA ILE A 63 -1.16 -0.12 -29.03
C ILE A 63 -0.90 -0.28 -30.52
N GLU A 64 -0.56 0.80 -31.22
CA GLU A 64 -0.22 0.74 -32.65
C GLU A 64 0.99 -0.16 -32.89
N GLU A 65 2.10 0.08 -32.17
CA GLU A 65 3.31 -0.76 -32.24
C GLU A 65 3.01 -2.22 -31.92
N PHE A 66 2.24 -2.48 -30.85
CA PHE A 66 1.84 -3.82 -30.45
C PHE A 66 0.97 -4.52 -31.51
N ALA A 67 -0.02 -3.81 -32.04
CA ALA A 67 -0.97 -4.34 -33.00
C ALA A 67 -0.26 -4.69 -34.32
N GLU A 68 0.70 -3.88 -34.77
CA GLU A 68 1.52 -4.18 -35.95
C GLU A 68 2.36 -5.45 -35.77
N MET A 69 3.08 -5.55 -34.65
CA MET A 69 3.88 -6.74 -34.33
C MET A 69 3.00 -8.00 -34.25
N LEU A 70 1.84 -7.90 -33.60
CA LEU A 70 0.90 -9.00 -33.49
C LEU A 70 0.32 -9.38 -34.84
N ASN A 71 -0.07 -8.39 -35.66
CA ASN A 71 -0.65 -8.63 -36.98
C ASN A 71 0.33 -9.38 -37.89
N ALA A 72 1.62 -9.08 -37.80
CA ALA A 72 2.66 -9.76 -38.57
C ALA A 72 2.86 -11.24 -38.17
N GLY A 73 2.50 -11.61 -36.93
CA GLY A 73 2.73 -12.95 -36.38
C GLY A 73 1.52 -13.90 -36.41
N VAL A 74 0.31 -13.40 -36.67
CA VAL A 74 -0.91 -14.20 -36.67
C VAL A 74 -1.18 -14.86 -38.03
N ALA A 75 -1.87 -16.00 -38.02
CA ALA A 75 -2.14 -16.77 -39.25
C ALA A 75 -2.99 -16.02 -40.30
N ASN A 76 -3.85 -15.09 -39.86
CA ASN A 76 -4.74 -14.30 -40.72
C ASN A 76 -4.63 -12.81 -40.36
N PRO A 77 -3.65 -12.07 -40.94
CA PRO A 77 -3.46 -10.66 -40.66
C PRO A 77 -4.65 -9.82 -41.13
N LEU A 78 -4.97 -8.78 -40.36
CA LEU A 78 -5.97 -7.78 -40.73
C LEU A 78 -5.41 -6.83 -41.80
N PRO A 79 -6.23 -6.41 -42.77
CA PRO A 79 -5.87 -5.35 -43.72
C PRO A 79 -5.84 -3.98 -43.03
N GLY A 80 -5.13 -3.01 -43.63
CA GLY A 80 -4.79 -1.72 -43.00
C GLY A 80 -5.94 -1.00 -42.29
N VAL A 81 -7.10 -0.81 -42.94
CA VAL A 81 -8.26 -0.13 -42.32
C VAL A 81 -8.84 -0.94 -41.15
N ALA A 82 -8.90 -2.27 -41.27
CA ALA A 82 -9.40 -3.13 -40.20
C ALA A 82 -8.45 -3.14 -39.00
N LEU A 83 -7.14 -3.10 -39.24
CA LEU A 83 -6.13 -2.96 -38.19
C LEU A 83 -6.26 -1.62 -37.48
N GLN A 84 -6.43 -0.50 -38.21
CA GLN A 84 -6.63 0.82 -37.63
C GLN A 84 -7.86 0.89 -36.72
N LEU A 85 -9.01 0.38 -37.17
CA LEU A 85 -10.22 0.30 -36.35
C LEU A 85 -9.99 -0.56 -35.10
N ARG A 86 -9.19 -1.61 -35.22
CA ARG A 86 -8.83 -2.47 -34.10
C ARG A 86 -7.93 -1.76 -33.09
N CYS A 87 -6.96 -0.96 -33.54
CA CYS A 87 -6.15 -0.12 -32.66
C CYS A 87 -7.03 0.85 -31.86
N VAL A 88 -7.96 1.54 -32.51
CA VAL A 88 -8.91 2.44 -31.82
C VAL A 88 -9.70 1.70 -30.73
N ALA A 89 -10.23 0.51 -31.05
CA ALA A 89 -10.95 -0.32 -30.09
C ALA A 89 -10.06 -0.76 -28.91
N PHE A 90 -8.81 -1.12 -29.18
CA PHE A 90 -7.85 -1.49 -28.14
C PHE A 90 -7.47 -0.32 -27.24
N VAL A 91 -7.25 0.87 -27.78
CA VAL A 91 -6.98 2.07 -26.98
C VAL A 91 -8.14 2.34 -26.02
N ALA A 92 -9.37 2.29 -26.51
CA ALA A 92 -10.56 2.49 -25.68
C ALA A 92 -10.68 1.41 -24.58
N ALA A 93 -10.52 0.13 -24.95
CA ALA A 93 -10.64 -0.98 -24.01
C ALA A 93 -9.52 -1.01 -22.96
N CYS A 94 -8.31 -0.58 -23.34
CA CYS A 94 -7.14 -0.63 -22.47
C CYS A 94 -6.90 0.64 -21.66
N ALA A 95 -7.78 1.64 -21.72
CA ALA A 95 -7.60 2.93 -21.06
C ALA A 95 -7.38 2.82 -19.53
N GLY A 96 -7.95 1.79 -18.89
CA GLY A 96 -7.76 1.50 -17.45
C GLY A 96 -6.64 0.51 -17.13
N VAL A 97 -5.98 -0.06 -18.14
CA VAL A 97 -4.94 -1.08 -17.93
C VAL A 97 -3.68 -0.41 -17.39
N PRO A 98 -3.10 -0.91 -16.28
CA PRO A 98 -1.89 -0.33 -15.71
C PRO A 98 -0.72 -0.27 -16.69
N ALA A 99 0.10 0.78 -16.60
CA ALA A 99 1.33 0.93 -17.37
C ALA A 99 2.29 -0.26 -17.19
N LEU A 100 2.28 -0.88 -16.01
CA LEU A 100 3.02 -2.10 -15.71
C LEU A 100 2.75 -3.25 -16.70
N ALA A 101 1.52 -3.36 -17.23
CA ALA A 101 1.13 -4.41 -18.17
C ALA A 101 1.77 -4.26 -19.56
N TRP A 102 2.28 -3.08 -19.89
CA TRP A 102 2.80 -2.75 -21.22
C TRP A 102 4.32 -2.89 -21.33
N ARG A 103 4.95 -3.63 -20.40
CA ARG A 103 6.40 -3.87 -20.41
C ARG A 103 6.81 -4.97 -21.38
N GLY A 104 8.07 -4.94 -21.82
CA GLY A 104 8.65 -5.90 -22.77
C GLY A 104 8.30 -7.38 -22.51
N PRO A 105 8.47 -7.93 -21.29
CA PRO A 105 8.10 -9.32 -20.99
C PRO A 105 6.60 -9.61 -21.13
N ALA A 106 5.75 -8.63 -20.82
CA ALA A 106 4.31 -8.73 -20.88
C ALA A 106 3.79 -8.73 -22.32
N VAL A 107 4.33 -7.81 -23.12
CA VAL A 107 4.11 -7.69 -24.56
C VAL A 107 4.56 -8.96 -25.28
N HIS A 108 5.76 -9.48 -24.95
CA HIS A 108 6.25 -10.73 -25.52
C HIS A 108 5.31 -11.92 -25.23
N ARG A 109 4.81 -12.04 -23.99
CA ARG A 109 3.83 -13.09 -23.65
C ARG A 109 2.54 -12.95 -24.45
N ALA A 110 2.06 -11.73 -24.66
CA ALA A 110 0.87 -11.49 -25.47
C ALA A 110 1.09 -11.92 -26.94
N LEU A 111 2.25 -11.61 -27.53
CA LEU A 111 2.59 -12.00 -28.90
C LEU A 111 2.64 -13.52 -29.09
N VAL A 112 3.12 -14.26 -28.09
CA VAL A 112 3.19 -15.73 -28.14
C VAL A 112 1.84 -16.41 -27.82
N ALA A 113 0.97 -15.74 -27.06
CA ALA A 113 -0.30 -16.32 -26.61
C ALA A 113 -1.38 -16.39 -27.70
N PHE A 114 -1.30 -15.58 -28.74
CA PHE A 114 -2.38 -15.41 -29.71
C PHE A 114 -2.00 -15.97 -31.09
N THR A 115 -2.66 -17.06 -31.49
CA THR A 115 -2.54 -17.62 -32.86
C THR A 115 -3.34 -16.81 -33.89
N PHE A 116 -4.42 -16.16 -33.44
CA PHE A 116 -5.28 -15.29 -34.24
C PHE A 116 -5.34 -13.91 -33.61
N PHE A 117 -5.74 -12.90 -34.39
CA PHE A 117 -5.88 -11.55 -33.88
C PHE A 117 -6.95 -11.50 -32.75
N PRO A 118 -6.59 -11.10 -31.52
CA PRO A 118 -7.47 -11.20 -30.37
C PRO A 118 -8.60 -10.17 -30.38
N SER A 119 -9.66 -10.48 -29.65
CA SER A 119 -10.65 -9.47 -29.25
C SER A 119 -10.07 -8.51 -28.20
N ALA A 120 -10.68 -7.33 -28.07
CA ALA A 120 -10.24 -6.34 -27.08
C ALA A 120 -10.34 -6.88 -25.64
N ALA A 121 -11.40 -7.65 -25.35
CA ALA A 121 -11.58 -8.30 -24.05
C ALA A 121 -10.48 -9.33 -23.75
N GLN A 122 -10.06 -10.12 -24.73
CA GLN A 122 -8.98 -11.10 -24.56
C GLN A 122 -7.64 -10.41 -24.24
N LEU A 123 -7.33 -9.31 -24.93
CA LEU A 123 -6.13 -8.54 -24.66
C LEU A 123 -6.16 -7.94 -23.26
N VAL A 124 -7.26 -7.28 -22.88
CA VAL A 124 -7.42 -6.69 -21.53
C VAL A 124 -7.27 -7.76 -20.45
N ALA A 125 -7.96 -8.90 -20.57
CA ALA A 125 -7.88 -9.98 -19.59
C ALA A 125 -6.44 -10.50 -19.41
N LEU A 126 -5.71 -10.68 -20.51
CA LEU A 126 -4.32 -11.12 -20.48
C LEU A 126 -3.41 -10.09 -19.80
N LEU A 127 -3.59 -8.80 -20.08
CA LEU A 127 -2.78 -7.72 -19.49
C LEU A 127 -3.09 -7.50 -18.01
N GLU A 128 -4.37 -7.58 -17.62
CA GLU A 128 -4.79 -7.45 -16.23
C GLU A 128 -4.30 -8.60 -15.35
N ALA A 129 -4.32 -9.82 -15.88
CA ALA A 129 -3.81 -10.99 -15.17
C ALA A 129 -2.34 -10.81 -14.75
N GLN A 130 -1.54 -10.14 -15.58
CA GLN A 130 -0.13 -9.88 -15.30
C GLN A 130 0.08 -8.81 -14.20
N CYS A 131 -0.91 -7.97 -13.96
CA CYS A 131 -0.87 -6.96 -12.90
C CYS A 131 -1.33 -7.50 -11.54
N GLY A 132 -1.87 -8.73 -11.47
CA GLY A 132 -2.52 -9.28 -10.29
C GLY A 132 -1.63 -9.26 -9.04
N LEU A 133 -0.39 -9.76 -9.15
CA LEU A 133 0.56 -9.77 -8.03
C LEU A 133 0.87 -8.35 -7.53
N ALA A 134 1.13 -7.41 -8.45
CA ALA A 134 1.42 -6.03 -8.08
C ALA A 134 0.23 -5.34 -7.39
N ARG A 135 -1.01 -5.59 -7.86
CA ARG A 135 -2.24 -5.07 -7.23
C ARG A 135 -2.42 -5.63 -5.81
N VAL A 136 -2.19 -6.93 -5.62
CA VAL A 136 -2.26 -7.59 -4.30
C VAL A 136 -1.22 -7.00 -3.35
N THR A 137 0.04 -6.90 -3.80
CA THR A 137 1.13 -6.33 -3.00
C THR A 137 0.85 -4.88 -2.64
N TYR A 138 0.40 -4.06 -3.59
CA TYR A 138 0.02 -2.67 -3.32
C TYR A 138 -1.11 -2.56 -2.29
N GLY A 139 -2.15 -3.40 -2.42
CA GLY A 139 -3.25 -3.45 -1.45
C GLY A 139 -2.75 -3.78 -0.03
N ARG A 140 -1.85 -4.76 0.10
CA ARG A 140 -1.27 -5.15 1.39
C ARG A 140 -0.37 -4.06 1.97
N LEU A 141 0.45 -3.41 1.14
CA LEU A 141 1.26 -2.26 1.55
C LEU A 141 0.40 -1.13 2.10
N LYS A 142 -0.71 -0.80 1.41
CA LYS A 142 -1.67 0.22 1.88
C LYS A 142 -2.24 -0.11 3.25
N LEU A 143 -2.66 -1.36 3.45
CA LEU A 143 -3.24 -1.78 4.73
C LEU A 143 -2.21 -1.69 5.87
N LEU A 144 -0.98 -2.17 5.64
CA LEU A 144 0.08 -2.09 6.64
C LEU A 144 0.39 -0.64 7.03
N VAL A 145 0.55 0.24 6.03
CA VAL A 145 0.86 1.66 6.28
C VAL A 145 -0.28 2.33 7.04
N ALA A 146 -1.54 2.09 6.65
CA ALA A 146 -2.69 2.65 7.33
C ALA A 146 -2.83 2.17 8.78
N GLU A 147 -2.51 0.90 9.05
CA GLU A 147 -2.50 0.35 10.40
C GLU A 147 -1.37 0.93 11.27
N ALA A 148 -0.18 1.11 10.69
CA ALA A 148 0.93 1.78 11.35
C ALA A 148 0.58 3.24 11.71
N ASP A 149 -0.03 3.97 10.78
CA ASP A 149 -0.54 5.34 11.02
C ASP A 149 -1.56 5.37 12.16
N THR A 150 -2.51 4.43 12.16
CA THR A 150 -3.53 4.32 13.20
C THR A 150 -2.90 4.04 14.57
N ARG A 151 -1.94 3.11 14.65
CA ARG A 151 -1.21 2.81 15.90
C ARG A 151 -0.45 4.03 16.39
N GLN A 152 0.26 4.72 15.50
CA GLN A 152 1.02 5.91 15.86
C GLN A 152 0.12 7.05 16.36
N ALA A 153 -1.03 7.27 15.72
CA ALA A 153 -2.01 8.26 16.16
C ALA A 153 -2.57 7.94 17.56
N ARG A 154 -2.91 6.68 17.83
CA ARG A 154 -3.36 6.22 19.16
C ARG A 154 -2.31 6.43 20.23
N ALA A 155 -1.05 6.08 19.95
CA ALA A 155 0.06 6.29 20.88
C ALA A 155 0.26 7.77 21.22
N ARG A 156 0.23 8.66 20.21
CA ARG A 156 0.29 10.11 20.42
C ARG A 156 -0.87 10.62 21.28
N ALA A 157 -2.10 10.19 20.99
CA ALA A 157 -3.28 10.57 21.77
C ALA A 157 -3.22 10.09 23.22
N GLN A 158 -2.65 8.89 23.47
CA GLN A 158 -2.43 8.40 24.82
C GLN A 158 -1.36 9.21 25.57
N ALA A 159 -0.24 9.53 24.92
CA ALA A 159 0.81 10.37 25.50
C ALA A 159 0.29 11.77 25.88
N VAL A 160 -0.53 12.38 25.02
CA VAL A 160 -1.17 13.67 25.32
C VAL A 160 -2.11 13.57 26.52
N ARG A 161 -2.97 12.54 26.56
CA ARG A 161 -3.87 12.32 27.71
C ARG A 161 -3.10 12.09 29.01
N TRP A 162 -2.01 11.33 28.96
CA TRP A 162 -1.17 11.07 30.11
C TRP A 162 -0.49 12.36 30.62
N ALA A 163 0.11 13.14 29.73
CA ALA A 163 0.72 14.42 30.08
C ALA A 163 -0.29 15.43 30.66
N GLN A 164 -1.54 15.43 30.16
CA GLN A 164 -2.63 16.24 30.75
C GLN A 164 -2.98 15.77 32.16
N TRP A 165 -3.11 14.46 32.36
CA TRP A 165 -3.37 13.88 33.68
C TRP A 165 -2.25 14.22 34.68
N GLU A 166 -0.99 14.12 34.28
CA GLU A 166 0.16 14.48 35.13
C GLU A 166 0.12 15.95 35.55
N ARG A 167 -0.18 16.88 34.62
CA ARG A 167 -0.31 18.31 34.94
C ARG A 167 -1.44 18.61 35.92
N LEU A 168 -2.59 17.96 35.74
CA LEU A 168 -3.75 18.12 36.63
C LEU A 168 -3.52 17.46 38.00
N SER A 169 -2.78 16.36 38.03
CA SER A 169 -2.46 15.63 39.27
C SER A 169 -1.34 16.31 40.05
N ALA A 170 -0.39 16.98 39.39
CA ALA A 170 0.65 17.78 40.04
C ALA A 170 0.09 19.05 40.71
N THR A 171 -1.04 19.58 40.23
CA THR A 171 -1.72 20.75 40.81
C THR A 171 -2.69 20.38 41.94
N ARG A 172 -3.17 19.13 41.98
CA ARG A 172 -3.80 18.57 43.17
C ARG A 172 -2.72 18.01 44.08
N ALA A 173 -2.26 18.79 45.06
CA ALA A 173 -1.59 18.21 46.22
C ALA A 173 -2.50 17.08 46.73
N VAL A 174 -2.04 15.84 46.61
CA VAL A 174 -2.73 14.69 47.18
C VAL A 174 -2.69 14.91 48.68
N TYR A 175 -3.75 15.49 49.23
CA TYR A 175 -3.98 15.49 50.66
C TYR A 175 -4.22 14.02 51.04
N ASN A 176 -3.14 13.35 51.43
CA ASN A 176 -3.20 12.00 51.94
C ASN A 176 -3.71 12.12 53.38
N SER A 177 -5.03 11.99 53.59
CA SER A 177 -5.65 12.15 54.91
C SER A 177 -5.30 11.03 55.89
N VAL A 178 -4.41 10.10 55.51
CA VAL A 178 -4.10 8.87 56.27
C VAL A 178 -2.91 9.07 57.22
N ASP A 179 -2.15 10.17 57.12
CA ASP A 179 -1.01 10.45 58.01
C ASP A 179 -1.33 11.38 59.19
N ASN A 180 -2.59 11.80 59.36
CA ASN A 180 -3.03 12.59 60.52
C ASN A 180 -3.70 11.74 61.61
N VAL A 181 -3.20 10.51 61.84
CA VAL A 181 -3.51 9.80 63.08
C VAL A 181 -2.62 10.38 64.17
N ASP A 182 -3.14 11.40 64.83
CA ASP A 182 -2.56 12.05 65.99
C ASP A 182 -2.49 11.04 67.16
N TYR A 183 -1.37 10.33 67.28
CA TYR A 183 -1.10 9.36 68.36
C TYR A 183 -0.95 10.04 69.74
N SER A 184 -1.13 11.36 69.85
CA SER A 184 -0.92 12.11 71.09
C SER A 184 -2.09 12.06 72.09
N LYS A 185 -3.17 11.32 71.80
CA LYS A 185 -4.30 11.09 72.75
C LYS A 185 -4.41 9.65 73.22
N ILE A 186 -3.35 9.10 73.81
CA ILE A 186 -3.50 7.98 74.76
C ILE A 186 -2.69 8.32 76.01
N ARG A 187 -3.29 9.10 76.91
CA ARG A 187 -2.91 9.11 78.34
C ARG A 187 -3.95 8.25 79.05
N PRO A 188 -3.62 7.03 79.52
CA PRO A 188 -4.32 6.43 80.63
C PRO A 188 -3.76 7.03 81.91
N GLU A 189 -4.69 7.42 82.77
CA GLU A 189 -4.48 8.05 84.06
C GLU A 189 -3.62 7.20 84.99
N SER A 190 -2.88 7.91 85.83
CA SER A 190 -2.16 7.41 86.99
C SER A 190 -3.10 6.72 87.97
N ASP A 191 -2.93 5.41 88.14
CA ASP A 191 -3.46 4.70 89.31
C ASP A 191 -2.70 5.17 90.55
N HIS A 192 -3.40 5.99 91.36
CA HIS A 192 -3.11 6.19 92.75
C HIS A 192 -3.33 4.88 93.51
N ASN A 193 -2.25 4.31 94.06
CA ASN A 193 -2.38 3.31 95.11
C ASN A 193 -1.99 3.93 96.46
N HIS A 194 -2.98 4.04 97.33
CA HIS A 194 -2.89 4.47 98.71
C HIS A 194 -3.14 3.25 99.60
N LYS A 195 -2.14 2.93 100.43
CA LYS A 195 -2.18 2.11 101.67
C LYS A 195 -2.40 0.61 101.54
#